data_AF-A0A961NA29-F1
#
_entry.id   AF-A0A961NA29-F1
#
_cell.length_a   1.000
_cell.length_b   1.000
_cell.length_c   1.000
_cell.angle_alpha   90.00
_cell.angle_beta   90.00
_cell.angle_gamma   90.00
#
_symmetry.space_group_name_H-M   'P 1'
#
loop_
_entity.id
_entity.type
_entity.pdbx_description
1 polymer ?
#
loop_
_entity_poly.entity_id
_entity_poly.type
_entity_poly.pdbx_seq_one_letter_code
_entity_poly.pdbx_strand_id
1 'polypeptide(L)'
;MPRFAANLTMMFTEWPFLDRFAAAADAGFDAVEFLFPYDHPAEDIGKRLRQHGLTQALFNLPPGNWDAGEKGFAALPDRFDDLRRGVEAALPYANATGVKRLHLMAGIADRHDAAAVSAFYRSVAWTAERLAREGLDVVIEP
;
A
#
# COMPACT_ATOMS: atom_id res chain seq x y z
N MET A 1 -5.07 16.53 -19.21
CA MET A 1 -6.18 16.29 -18.26
C MET A 1 -5.67 15.36 -17.17
N PRO A 2 -6.17 15.46 -15.92
CA PRO A 2 -5.82 14.52 -14.86
C PRO A 2 -6.20 13.08 -15.25
N ARG A 3 -5.41 12.10 -14.78
CA ARG A 3 -5.75 10.67 -14.86
C ARG A 3 -6.28 10.25 -13.50
N PHE A 4 -7.49 9.68 -13.46
CA PHE A 4 -8.12 9.24 -12.23
C PHE A 4 -7.85 7.74 -12.00
N ALA A 5 -7.66 7.36 -10.74
CA ALA A 5 -7.61 5.97 -10.31
C ALA A 5 -8.83 5.69 -9.43
N ALA A 6 -9.53 4.59 -9.68
CA ALA A 6 -10.61 4.15 -8.80
C ALA A 6 -10.02 3.51 -7.54
N ASN A 7 -10.46 3.95 -6.36
CA ASN A 7 -10.07 3.31 -5.11
C ASN A 7 -10.97 2.10 -4.84
N LEU A 8 -10.49 0.88 -5.11
CA LEU A 8 -11.27 -0.36 -5.01
C LEU A 8 -11.56 -0.80 -3.58
N THR A 9 -10.93 -0.17 -2.57
CA THR A 9 -11.36 -0.36 -1.18
C THR A 9 -12.67 0.35 -0.91
N MET A 10 -12.89 1.51 -1.52
CA MET A 10 -14.04 2.39 -1.27
C MET A 10 -15.13 2.33 -2.34
N MET A 11 -14.77 1.98 -3.59
CA MET A 11 -15.66 1.93 -4.74
C MET A 11 -15.90 0.48 -5.18
N PHE A 12 -17.03 0.25 -5.86
CA PHE A 12 -17.41 -1.07 -6.39
C PHE A 12 -17.53 -2.15 -5.30
N THR A 13 -17.87 -1.75 -4.07
CA THR A 13 -17.94 -2.64 -2.91
C THR A 13 -19.12 -3.61 -2.97
N GLU A 14 -20.03 -3.42 -3.92
CA GLU A 14 -21.09 -4.36 -4.30
C GLU A 14 -20.52 -5.67 -4.87
N TRP A 15 -19.25 -5.67 -5.30
CA TRP A 15 -18.54 -6.83 -5.84
C TRP A 15 -17.46 -7.35 -4.88
N PRO A 16 -17.14 -8.66 -4.93
CA PRO A 16 -15.92 -9.21 -4.34
C PRO A 16 -14.67 -8.49 -4.86
N PHE A 17 -13.63 -8.34 -4.04
CA PHE A 17 -12.46 -7.50 -4.36
C PHE A 17 -11.84 -7.75 -5.74
N LEU A 18 -11.61 -9.02 -6.10
CA LEU A 18 -11.00 -9.37 -7.39
C LEU A 18 -11.89 -9.07 -8.61
N ASP A 19 -13.20 -8.91 -8.42
CA ASP A 19 -14.16 -8.57 -9.48
C ASP A 19 -14.28 -7.05 -9.68
N ARG A 20 -13.83 -6.25 -8.69
CA ARG A 20 -13.83 -4.77 -8.75
C ARG A 20 -12.92 -4.22 -9.85
N PHE A 21 -11.89 -4.96 -10.24
CA PHE A 21 -11.01 -4.58 -11.35
C PHE A 21 -11.77 -4.52 -12.67
N ALA A 22 -12.63 -5.51 -12.95
CA ALA A 22 -13.48 -5.49 -14.14
C ALA A 22 -14.45 -4.30 -14.09
N ALA A 23 -15.13 -4.11 -12.95
CA ALA A 23 -16.08 -3.01 -12.77
C ALA A 23 -15.44 -1.62 -12.96
N ALA A 24 -14.20 -1.43 -12.47
CA ALA A 24 -13.47 -0.17 -12.67
C ALA A 24 -13.11 0.07 -14.15
N ALA A 25 -12.63 -0.96 -14.85
CA ALA A 25 -12.33 -0.85 -16.28
C ALA A 25 -13.59 -0.59 -17.11
N ASP A 26 -14.69 -1.28 -16.83
CA ASP A 26 -15.98 -1.08 -17.51
C ASP A 26 -16.54 0.33 -17.27
N ALA A 27 -16.26 0.93 -16.11
CA ALA A 27 -16.60 2.31 -15.80
C ALA A 27 -15.65 3.35 -16.44
N GLY A 28 -14.63 2.91 -17.20
CA GLY A 28 -13.72 3.78 -17.94
C GLY A 28 -12.49 4.25 -17.17
N PHE A 29 -12.14 3.61 -16.05
CA PHE A 29 -10.86 3.87 -15.38
C PHE A 29 -9.72 3.10 -16.05
N ASP A 30 -8.59 3.79 -16.26
CA ASP A 30 -7.33 3.17 -16.71
C ASP A 30 -6.39 2.80 -15.55
N ALA A 31 -6.76 3.16 -14.32
CA ALA A 31 -5.94 2.97 -13.12
C ALA A 31 -6.80 2.67 -11.90
N VAL A 32 -6.21 1.96 -10.96
CA VAL A 32 -6.82 1.61 -9.67
C VAL A 32 -5.84 1.76 -8.53
N GLU A 33 -6.37 1.97 -7.34
CA GLU A 33 -5.66 1.87 -6.06
C GLU A 33 -6.53 1.11 -5.05
N PHE A 34 -5.93 0.68 -3.95
CA PHE A 34 -6.63 0.08 -2.81
C PHE A 34 -5.70 0.10 -1.59
N LEU A 35 -6.24 -0.07 -0.39
CA LEU A 35 -5.44 -0.07 0.83
C LEU A 35 -4.52 -1.28 0.90
N PHE A 36 -5.07 -2.49 0.98
CA PHE A 36 -4.30 -3.69 1.33
C PHE A 36 -4.63 -4.86 0.39
N PRO A 37 -3.63 -5.43 -0.31
CA PRO A 37 -3.84 -6.60 -1.16
C PRO A 37 -3.68 -7.96 -0.45
N TYR A 38 -3.25 -7.96 0.82
CA TYR A 38 -2.57 -9.10 1.45
C TYR A 38 -3.42 -10.36 1.71
N ASP A 39 -4.75 -10.26 1.59
CA ASP A 39 -5.67 -11.40 1.69
C ASP A 39 -5.80 -12.20 0.38
N HIS A 40 -5.14 -11.75 -0.68
CA HIS A 40 -5.17 -12.38 -2.00
C HIS A 40 -3.75 -12.67 -2.51
N PRO A 41 -3.52 -13.75 -3.27
CA PRO A 41 -2.23 -13.98 -3.92
C PRO A 41 -1.85 -12.81 -4.84
N ALA A 42 -0.59 -12.36 -4.76
CA ALA A 42 -0.07 -11.27 -5.59
C ALA A 42 -0.28 -11.52 -7.10
N GLU A 43 -0.14 -12.77 -7.55
CA GLU A 43 -0.33 -13.18 -8.94
C GLU A 43 -1.77 -12.98 -9.44
N ASP A 44 -2.77 -13.21 -8.58
CA ASP A 44 -4.18 -13.04 -8.93
C ASP A 44 -4.49 -11.56 -9.17
N ILE A 45 -3.97 -10.67 -8.33
CA ILE A 45 -4.11 -9.22 -8.49
C ILE A 45 -3.42 -8.75 -9.76
N GLY A 46 -2.16 -9.17 -9.97
CA GLY A 46 -1.42 -8.86 -11.19
C GLY A 46 -2.13 -9.35 -12.46
N LYS A 47 -2.77 -10.53 -12.40
CA LYS A 47 -3.57 -11.08 -13.50
C LYS A 47 -4.79 -10.21 -13.79
N ARG A 48 -5.53 -9.76 -12.75
CA ARG A 48 -6.68 -8.86 -12.93
C ARG A 48 -6.28 -7.53 -13.56
N LEU A 49 -5.19 -6.92 -13.09
CA LEU A 49 -4.65 -5.70 -13.68
C LEU A 49 -4.35 -5.87 -15.18
N ARG A 50 -3.60 -6.93 -15.55
CA ARG A 50 -3.26 -7.21 -16.95
C ARG A 50 -4.49 -7.53 -17.81
N GLN A 51 -5.42 -8.32 -17.29
CA GLN A 51 -6.63 -8.72 -18.01
C GLN A 51 -7.51 -7.52 -18.37
N HIS A 52 -7.55 -6.50 -17.51
CA HIS A 52 -8.39 -5.31 -17.68
C HIS A 52 -7.62 -4.07 -18.13
N GLY A 53 -6.32 -4.19 -18.46
CA GLY A 53 -5.49 -3.07 -18.92
C GLY A 53 -5.29 -1.97 -17.87
N LEU A 54 -5.41 -2.30 -16.57
CA LEU A 54 -5.38 -1.33 -15.48
C LEU A 54 -3.95 -1.11 -14.95
N THR A 55 -3.64 0.14 -14.63
CA THR A 55 -2.42 0.52 -13.90
C THR A 55 -2.67 0.50 -12.39
N GLN A 56 -1.81 -0.15 -11.61
CA GLN A 56 -1.80 0.01 -10.16
C GLN A 56 -1.16 1.36 -9.79
N ALA A 57 -1.95 2.28 -9.25
CA ALA A 57 -1.49 3.62 -8.88
C ALA A 57 -0.77 3.66 -7.53
N LEU A 58 -1.31 2.95 -6.54
CA LEU A 58 -0.87 2.94 -5.14
C LEU A 58 -1.45 1.73 -4.39
N PHE A 59 -0.73 1.22 -3.39
CA PHE A 59 -1.32 0.51 -2.24
C PHE A 59 -0.46 0.73 -0.98
N ASN A 60 -0.96 0.33 0.19
CA ASN A 60 -0.31 0.58 1.47
C ASN A 60 0.53 -0.62 1.91
N LEU A 61 1.65 -0.35 2.61
CA LEU A 61 2.38 -1.37 3.36
C LEU A 61 1.49 -2.03 4.43
N PRO A 62 1.85 -3.24 4.93
CA PRO A 62 1.03 -3.96 5.90
C PRO A 62 0.70 -3.10 7.13
N PRO A 63 -0.58 -2.99 7.54
CA PRO A 63 -1.00 -2.08 8.60
C PRO A 63 -0.84 -2.68 10.01
N GLY A 64 -0.49 -3.96 10.09
CA GLY A 64 -0.61 -4.75 11.31
C GLY A 64 -2.00 -5.36 11.48
N ASN A 65 -2.39 -5.61 12.73
CA ASN A 65 -3.70 -6.11 13.08
C ASN A 65 -4.74 -4.97 13.00
N TRP A 66 -5.33 -4.83 11.81
CA TRP A 66 -6.33 -3.81 11.54
C TRP A 66 -7.56 -3.91 12.46
N ASP A 67 -7.99 -5.12 12.78
CA ASP A 67 -9.15 -5.39 13.64
C ASP A 67 -8.89 -5.05 15.11
N ALA A 68 -7.62 -5.13 15.54
CA ALA A 68 -7.17 -4.62 16.84
C ALA A 68 -6.90 -3.10 16.85
N GLY A 69 -7.16 -2.41 15.73
CA GLY A 69 -7.01 -0.96 15.62
C GLY A 69 -5.61 -0.48 15.22
N GLU A 70 -4.70 -1.36 14.83
CA GLU A 70 -3.38 -0.95 14.33
C GLU A 70 -3.52 -0.21 12.98
N LYS A 71 -2.65 0.79 12.77
CA LYS A 71 -2.65 1.68 11.59
C LYS A 71 -1.23 1.89 11.05
N GLY A 72 -0.43 0.83 11.04
CA GLY A 72 0.99 0.88 10.68
C GLY A 72 1.92 1.06 11.88
N PHE A 73 3.21 1.16 11.58
CA PHE A 73 4.28 1.01 12.57
C PHE A 73 5.36 2.09 12.51
N ALA A 74 5.34 2.98 11.51
CA ALA A 74 6.51 3.81 11.21
C ALA A 74 6.94 4.71 12.38
N ALA A 75 5.99 5.23 13.15
CA ALA A 75 6.22 6.06 14.34
C ALA A 75 6.29 5.26 15.65
N LEU A 76 6.27 3.92 15.61
CA LEU A 76 6.31 3.07 16.80
C LEU A 76 7.74 2.55 17.04
N PRO A 77 8.47 3.02 18.07
CA PRO A 77 9.89 2.72 18.26
C PRO A 77 10.22 1.21 18.32
N ASP A 78 9.34 0.44 18.95
CA ASP A 78 9.52 -0.99 19.23
C ASP A 78 9.03 -1.90 18.09
N ARG A 79 8.46 -1.33 17.02
CA ARG A 79 7.86 -2.08 15.90
C ARG A 79 8.62 -1.92 14.59
N PHE A 80 9.86 -1.43 14.65
CA PHE A 80 10.70 -1.26 13.45
C PHE A 80 10.92 -2.58 12.72
N ASP A 81 11.06 -3.69 13.44
CA ASP A 81 11.24 -5.00 12.81
C ASP A 81 9.98 -5.51 12.10
N ASP A 82 8.79 -5.16 12.60
CA ASP A 82 7.53 -5.43 11.90
C ASP A 82 7.44 -4.62 10.61
N LEU A 83 7.84 -3.35 10.64
CA LEU A 83 7.93 -2.52 9.44
C LEU A 83 8.87 -3.15 8.41
N ARG A 84 10.07 -3.59 8.81
CA ARG A 84 11.02 -4.21 7.89
C ARG A 84 10.44 -5.46 7.23
N ARG A 85 9.81 -6.33 8.02
CA ARG A 85 9.10 -7.52 7.49
C ARG A 85 7.96 -7.14 6.55
N GLY A 86 7.20 -6.10 6.90
CA GLY A 86 6.09 -5.61 6.08
C GLY A 86 6.54 -5.08 4.72
N VAL A 87 7.68 -4.39 4.67
CA VAL A 87 8.28 -3.94 3.40
C VAL A 87 8.66 -5.14 2.53
N GLU A 88 9.36 -6.15 3.07
CA GLU A 88 9.71 -7.36 2.29
C GLU A 88 8.46 -8.12 1.81
N ALA A 89 7.42 -8.20 2.64
CA ALA A 89 6.15 -8.84 2.28
C ALA A 89 5.40 -8.11 1.16
N ALA A 90 5.61 -6.81 0.99
CA ALA A 90 4.98 -6.02 -0.07
C ALA A 90 5.67 -6.16 -1.44
N LEU A 91 6.93 -6.60 -1.50
CA LEU A 91 7.69 -6.65 -2.76
C LEU A 91 7.13 -7.61 -3.80
N PRO A 92 6.67 -8.84 -3.45
CA PRO A 92 6.00 -9.72 -4.40
C PRO A 92 4.76 -9.06 -5.03
N TYR A 93 4.00 -8.27 -4.25
CA TYR A 93 2.84 -7.53 -4.74
C TYR A 93 3.27 -6.38 -5.65
N ALA A 94 4.30 -5.63 -5.26
CA ALA A 94 4.81 -4.55 -6.10
C ALA A 94 5.29 -5.07 -7.46
N ASN A 95 6.00 -6.21 -7.48
CA ASN A 95 6.43 -6.87 -8.69
C ASN A 95 5.24 -7.37 -9.55
N ALA A 96 4.27 -8.05 -8.94
CA ALA A 96 3.14 -8.62 -9.67
C ALA A 96 2.20 -7.55 -10.26
N THR A 97 2.07 -6.41 -9.58
CA THR A 97 1.16 -5.30 -9.96
C THR A 97 1.84 -4.23 -10.81
N GLY A 98 3.17 -4.14 -10.78
CA GLY A 98 3.95 -3.09 -11.45
C GLY A 98 3.79 -1.70 -10.83
N VAL A 99 3.23 -1.60 -9.61
CA VAL A 99 3.08 -0.34 -8.88
C VAL A 99 4.41 0.38 -8.76
N LYS A 100 4.37 1.72 -8.63
CA LYS A 100 5.58 2.55 -8.44
C LYS A 100 5.67 3.23 -7.10
N ARG A 101 4.58 3.26 -6.33
CA ARG A 101 4.46 3.97 -5.06
C ARG A 101 3.80 3.09 -4.03
N LEU A 102 4.35 3.06 -2.82
CA LEU A 102 3.79 2.38 -1.66
C LEU A 102 3.59 3.38 -0.52
N HIS A 103 2.41 3.36 0.09
CA HIS A 103 2.13 4.21 1.25
C HIS A 103 2.64 3.56 2.54
N LEU A 104 3.49 4.30 3.28
CA LEU A 104 3.94 3.95 4.61
C LEU A 104 3.04 4.58 5.67
N MET A 105 2.17 3.76 6.27
CA MET A 105 1.31 4.22 7.36
C MET A 105 2.11 4.44 8.65
N ALA A 106 1.84 5.58 9.31
CA ALA A 106 2.60 6.02 10.47
C ALA A 106 2.39 5.16 11.73
N GLY A 107 1.21 4.59 11.93
CA GLY A 107 0.78 4.09 13.24
C GLY A 107 0.15 5.18 14.10
N ILE A 108 -0.44 4.78 15.22
CA ILE A 108 -1.05 5.70 16.20
C ILE A 108 0.01 6.09 17.23
N ALA A 109 0.49 7.33 17.16
CA ALA A 109 1.50 7.85 18.08
C ALA A 109 1.27 9.35 18.35
N ASP A 110 1.77 9.84 19.48
CA ASP A 110 1.77 11.27 19.78
C ASP A 110 2.90 11.96 19.00
N ARG A 111 2.56 12.95 18.17
CA ARG A 111 3.53 13.75 17.41
C ARG A 111 4.46 14.60 18.28
N HIS A 112 4.13 14.78 19.56
CA HIS A 112 4.94 15.50 20.54
C HIS A 112 5.92 14.59 21.29
N ASP A 113 5.79 13.26 21.16
CA ASP A 113 6.77 12.31 21.70
C ASP A 113 8.02 12.26 20.80
N ALA A 114 9.16 12.64 21.37
CA ALA A 114 10.44 12.62 20.68
C ALA A 114 10.85 11.22 20.21
N ALA A 115 10.49 10.16 20.95
CA ALA A 115 10.80 8.78 20.54
C ALA A 115 9.99 8.39 19.30
N ALA A 116 8.70 8.73 19.26
CA ALA A 116 7.84 8.48 18.11
C ALA A 116 8.31 9.25 16.86
N VAL A 117 8.66 10.52 17.02
CA VAL A 117 9.21 11.35 15.94
C VAL A 117 10.52 10.76 15.41
N SER A 118 11.45 10.38 16.31
CA SER A 118 12.71 9.74 15.92
C SER A 118 12.48 8.39 15.22
N ALA A 119 11.50 7.60 15.68
CA ALA A 119 11.13 6.35 15.05
C ALA A 119 10.59 6.57 13.63
N PHE A 120 9.71 7.57 13.45
CA PHE A 120 9.16 7.91 12.15
C PHE A 120 10.24 8.31 11.14
N TYR A 121 11.18 9.17 11.53
CA TYR A 121 12.32 9.53 10.67
C TYR A 121 13.15 8.31 10.28
N ARG A 122 13.51 7.45 11.24
CA ARG A 122 14.25 6.21 10.98
C ARG A 122 13.51 5.31 10.00
N SER A 123 12.21 5.12 10.23
CA SER A 123 11.33 4.29 9.42
C SER A 123 11.19 4.79 7.98
N VAL A 124 10.95 6.09 7.80
CA VAL A 124 10.87 6.71 6.47
C VAL A 124 12.19 6.57 5.72
N ALA A 125 13.32 6.93 6.35
CA ALA A 125 14.63 6.85 5.71
C ALA A 125 14.97 5.42 5.28
N TRP A 126 14.82 4.46 6.19
CA TRP A 126 15.09 3.05 5.89
C TRP A 126 14.15 2.50 4.80
N THR A 127 12.85 2.82 4.85
CA THR A 127 11.87 2.36 3.87
C THR A 127 12.18 2.92 2.49
N ALA A 128 12.51 4.22 2.40
CA ALA A 128 12.91 4.86 1.15
C ALA A 128 14.15 4.18 0.55
N GLU A 129 15.21 3.98 1.34
CA GLU A 129 16.43 3.30 0.88
C GLU A 129 16.16 1.87 0.42
N ARG A 130 15.29 1.14 1.12
CA ARG A 130 14.97 -0.25 0.78
C ARG A 130 14.14 -0.36 -0.50
N LEU A 131 13.13 0.48 -0.65
CA LEU A 131 12.24 0.51 -1.82
C LEU A 131 12.95 1.06 -3.06
N ALA A 132 13.88 2.01 -2.90
CA ALA A 132 14.68 2.54 -4.00
C ALA A 132 15.51 1.47 -4.74
N ARG A 133 15.92 0.39 -4.06
CA ARG A 133 16.61 -0.76 -4.68
C ARG A 133 15.75 -1.50 -5.71
N GLU A 134 14.43 -1.39 -5.58
CA GLU A 134 13.44 -1.97 -6.49
C GLU A 134 12.84 -0.92 -7.45
N GLY A 135 13.33 0.33 -7.41
CA GLY A 135 12.76 1.44 -8.18
C GLY A 135 11.34 1.84 -7.74
N LEU A 136 11.05 1.70 -6.44
CA LEU A 136 9.77 2.05 -5.82
C LEU A 136 9.94 3.29 -4.93
N ASP A 137 8.93 4.16 -4.96
CA ASP A 137 8.85 5.33 -4.07
C ASP A 137 8.03 4.99 -2.82
N VAL A 138 8.41 5.57 -1.69
CA VAL A 138 7.57 5.62 -0.48
C VAL A 138 6.79 6.93 -0.45
N VAL A 139 5.51 6.88 -0.06
CA VAL A 139 4.68 8.06 0.19
C VAL A 139 4.17 8.08 1.63
N ILE A 140 3.87 9.28 2.12
CA ILE A 140 3.32 9.55 3.45
C ILE A 140 2.00 10.30 3.26
N GLU A 141 0.97 9.93 4.01
CA GLU A 141 -0.35 10.57 4.00
C GLU A 141 -0.62 11.25 5.36
N PRO A 142 -0.74 12.59 5.42
CA PRO A 142 -1.06 13.34 6.65
C PRO A 142 -2.50 13.22 7.15
#